data_AF-A0A1I5D1V7-F1
#
_entry.id   AF-A0A1I5D1V7-F1
#
_cell.length_a   1.000
_cell.length_b   1.000
_cell.length_c   1.000
_cell.angle_alpha   90.00
_cell.angle_beta   90.00
_cell.angle_gamma   90.00
#
_symmetry.space_group_name_H-M   'P 1'
#
loop_
_entity.id
_entity.type
_entity.pdbx_description
1 polymer ?
#
loop_
_entity_poly.entity_id
_entity_poly.type
_entity_poly.pdbx_seq_one_letter_code
_entity_poly.pdbx_strand_id
1 'polypeptide(L)'
;MLKTLLLFTTLICSLSSFGQKISLYKQFYGSYDYTMLGNTMNVQANGDPNSCDILTESSATLNIPGTKEVVAAYLYWSGNGNQREADLNVKLNGIDVESERLNLLAAGPDPNFAYFSAFADVTHIVKQFGETEYTLSELDLTKHIKKYCGGNYVGWAIAVVYNDEDIEDNLVAIYDGFESLDTGNPIINIILDGFRITNAANSKISFLAWEGDASLASGEELLINNITVSNAMNPADNAFNCTNTYSNSTEMWNMDLDEYDLSSYVEVDDTVLDIKVTTAADVVFFNAIVLSVYSVFPDATMTLDSYQNYCHTRRVDVNYSVANHKGNHPLKKDTPVAFYINNELVGTTKTDEEVAEGSQISQTITLDIPKKFGYRFDLVANVDDTGNQKGIVFEIDEENNSSKTHIDLTRNCPIQKGVSANFDGANDGFDLSVYDLNQLKIYNRYGSEVFSYGKGYTNQWVGQNMNNKALPTGTYYYVFTTDYETISGYVYLIKEVR
;
A
#
# COMPACT_ATOMS: atom_id res chain seq x y z
N MET A 1 7.21 -39.71 -50.96
CA MET A 1 6.18 -39.69 -49.89
C MET A 1 6.80 -40.26 -48.63
N LEU A 2 7.35 -39.41 -47.76
CA LEU A 2 7.87 -39.82 -46.45
C LEU A 2 6.94 -39.15 -45.42
N LYS A 3 6.13 -39.95 -44.72
CA LYS A 3 5.24 -39.47 -43.66
C LYS A 3 6.07 -39.34 -42.38
N THR A 4 6.25 -38.10 -41.92
CA THR A 4 6.87 -37.79 -40.64
C THR A 4 5.89 -38.14 -39.53
N LEU A 5 6.25 -39.12 -38.70
CA LEU A 5 5.52 -39.53 -37.50
C LEU A 5 5.87 -38.54 -36.38
N LEU A 6 4.93 -37.69 -35.97
CA LEU A 6 5.08 -36.85 -34.78
C LEU A 6 4.87 -37.72 -33.53
N LEU A 7 5.94 -37.96 -32.78
CA LEU A 7 5.90 -38.62 -31.49
C LEU A 7 5.59 -37.57 -30.42
N PHE A 8 4.36 -37.56 -29.87
CA PHE A 8 4.02 -36.76 -28.71
C PHE A 8 4.61 -37.44 -27.46
N THR A 9 5.75 -36.95 -26.98
CA THR A 9 6.25 -37.29 -25.65
C THR A 9 5.44 -36.52 -24.61
N THR A 10 4.49 -37.19 -23.98
CA THR A 10 3.86 -36.72 -22.75
C THR A 10 4.91 -36.67 -21.64
N LEU A 11 5.28 -35.46 -21.25
CA LEU A 11 6.14 -35.22 -20.10
C LEU A 11 5.31 -35.50 -18.84
N ILE A 12 5.43 -36.71 -18.30
CA ILE A 12 4.88 -37.04 -16.97
C ILE A 12 5.77 -36.32 -15.95
N CYS A 13 5.37 -35.10 -15.59
CA CYS A 13 5.95 -34.38 -14.47
C CYS A 13 5.58 -35.16 -13.20
N SER A 14 6.55 -35.83 -12.60
CA SER A 14 6.40 -36.40 -11.26
C SER A 14 6.48 -35.23 -10.28
N LEU A 15 5.33 -34.62 -9.99
CA LEU A 15 5.18 -33.68 -8.88
C LEU A 15 5.45 -34.46 -7.59
N SER A 16 6.65 -34.30 -7.05
CA SER A 16 6.92 -34.67 -5.67
C SER A 16 6.27 -33.58 -4.82
N SER A 17 5.05 -33.82 -4.35
CA SER A 17 4.34 -32.92 -3.43
C SER A 17 4.91 -33.12 -2.02
N PHE A 18 5.62 -32.11 -1.54
CA PHE A 18 5.98 -31.94 -0.13
C PHE A 18 5.06 -30.86 0.45
N GLY A 19 4.77 -30.91 1.75
CA GLY A 19 3.98 -29.89 2.44
C GLY A 19 4.43 -28.47 2.08
N GLN A 20 3.45 -27.62 1.74
CA GLN A 20 3.68 -26.24 1.36
C GLN A 20 3.95 -25.42 2.63
N LYS A 21 5.01 -24.60 2.65
CA LYS A 21 5.18 -23.64 3.72
C LYS A 21 4.03 -22.64 3.76
N ILE A 22 3.62 -22.22 4.95
CA ILE A 22 2.67 -21.13 5.10
C ILE A 22 3.27 -19.87 4.49
N SER A 23 2.53 -19.29 3.56
CA SER A 23 2.95 -18.12 2.80
C SER A 23 1.73 -17.32 2.37
N LEU A 24 1.96 -16.04 2.01
CA LEU A 24 0.88 -15.15 1.59
C LEU A 24 0.17 -15.69 0.36
N TYR A 25 -1.13 -15.95 0.49
CA TYR A 25 -1.99 -16.39 -0.61
C TYR A 25 -2.75 -15.22 -1.24
N LYS A 26 -3.44 -14.41 -0.42
CA LYS A 26 -4.31 -13.33 -0.92
C LYS A 26 -4.42 -12.17 0.07
N GLN A 27 -4.62 -10.97 -0.47
CA GLN A 27 -4.85 -9.74 0.30
C GLN A 27 -6.05 -8.97 -0.25
N PHE A 28 -6.77 -8.32 0.65
CA PHE A 28 -7.92 -7.45 0.40
C PHE A 28 -7.71 -6.13 1.13
N TYR A 29 -7.61 -5.03 0.38
CA TYR A 29 -7.32 -3.69 0.90
C TYR A 29 -8.59 -2.82 0.90
N GLY A 30 -8.87 -2.14 2.00
CA GLY A 30 -9.98 -1.21 2.13
C GLY A 30 -10.97 -1.64 3.21
N SER A 31 -12.26 -1.49 2.94
CA SER A 31 -13.34 -1.78 3.88
C SER A 31 -13.67 -3.28 3.95
N TYR A 32 -12.71 -4.10 4.33
CA TYR A 32 -12.86 -5.55 4.43
C TYR A 32 -12.62 -6.05 5.83
N ASP A 33 -13.38 -7.07 6.22
CA ASP A 33 -13.11 -7.89 7.39
C ASP A 33 -13.39 -9.37 7.07
N TYR A 34 -13.11 -10.26 8.00
CA TYR A 34 -13.29 -11.69 7.82
C TYR A 34 -13.98 -12.38 9.00
N THR A 35 -14.56 -13.52 8.68
CA THR A 35 -15.06 -14.53 9.61
C THR A 35 -14.65 -15.91 9.11
N MET A 36 -14.71 -16.92 9.97
CA MET A 36 -14.50 -18.31 9.56
C MET A 36 -15.61 -19.19 10.11
N LEU A 37 -15.78 -20.34 9.46
CA LEU A 37 -16.64 -21.42 9.91
C LEU A 37 -15.97 -22.75 9.57
N GLY A 38 -16.35 -23.81 10.26
CA GLY A 38 -15.80 -25.13 10.00
C GLY A 38 -16.32 -26.14 11.00
N ASN A 39 -16.15 -27.42 10.68
CA ASN A 39 -16.50 -28.50 11.58
C ASN A 39 -15.65 -29.76 11.29
N THR A 40 -15.62 -30.66 12.27
CA THR A 40 -14.89 -31.92 12.25
C THR A 40 -15.82 -32.99 11.72
N MET A 41 -15.25 -34.07 11.17
CA MET A 41 -16.00 -35.30 10.90
C MET A 41 -15.75 -36.34 12.00
N ASN A 42 -14.82 -36.10 12.93
CA ASN A 42 -14.60 -36.98 14.06
C ASN A 42 -15.80 -36.94 15.01
N VAL A 43 -16.23 -38.11 15.49
CA VAL A 43 -17.34 -38.21 16.47
C VAL A 43 -16.87 -38.13 17.93
N GLN A 44 -15.55 -38.20 18.13
CA GLN A 44 -14.86 -38.07 19.41
C GLN A 44 -13.38 -37.74 19.17
N ALA A 45 -12.68 -37.31 20.21
CA ALA A 45 -11.23 -37.14 20.17
C ALA A 45 -10.50 -38.44 19.76
N ASN A 46 -9.35 -38.28 19.10
CA ASN A 46 -8.42 -39.37 18.83
C ASN A 46 -7.78 -39.90 20.15
N GLY A 47 -6.81 -40.81 20.06
CA GLY A 47 -6.11 -41.40 21.21
C GLY A 47 -6.48 -42.85 21.56
N ASP A 48 -7.71 -43.31 21.25
CA ASP A 48 -8.05 -44.75 21.37
C ASP A 48 -7.68 -45.51 20.09
N PRO A 49 -6.69 -46.42 20.11
CA PRO A 49 -6.30 -47.19 18.93
C PRO A 49 -7.39 -48.15 18.40
N ASN A 50 -8.48 -48.34 19.14
CA ASN A 50 -9.62 -49.15 18.71
C ASN A 50 -10.79 -48.31 18.18
N SER A 51 -10.66 -46.98 18.17
CA SER A 51 -11.69 -46.09 17.65
C SER A 51 -11.16 -45.10 16.62
N CYS A 52 -11.97 -44.89 15.60
CA CYS A 52 -11.69 -44.08 14.41
C CYS A 52 -12.94 -43.90 13.57
N ASP A 53 -14.11 -43.91 14.22
CA ASP A 53 -15.37 -43.65 13.54
C ASP A 53 -15.39 -42.18 13.14
N ILE A 54 -15.67 -41.94 11.87
CA ILE A 54 -15.79 -40.62 11.26
C ILE A 54 -17.11 -40.53 10.51
N LEU A 55 -17.64 -39.32 10.44
CA LEU A 55 -18.72 -38.95 9.55
C LEU A 55 -18.18 -38.74 8.13
N THR A 56 -19.08 -38.73 7.15
CA THR A 56 -18.77 -38.32 5.76
C THR A 56 -19.35 -36.94 5.43
N GLU A 57 -20.02 -36.33 6.39
CA GLU A 57 -20.59 -34.99 6.31
C GLU A 57 -20.70 -34.35 7.69
N SER A 58 -20.55 -33.03 7.72
CA SER A 58 -20.81 -32.19 8.89
C SER A 58 -21.15 -30.77 8.47
N SER A 59 -21.74 -30.01 9.39
CA SER A 59 -22.29 -28.69 9.10
C SER A 59 -21.78 -27.62 10.05
N ALA A 60 -21.64 -26.39 9.55
CA ALA A 60 -21.32 -25.21 10.35
C ALA A 60 -22.10 -24.00 9.83
N THR A 61 -22.55 -23.15 10.75
CA THR A 61 -23.28 -21.93 10.40
C THR A 61 -22.32 -20.79 10.11
N LEU A 62 -22.46 -20.16 8.95
CA LEU A 62 -21.80 -18.89 8.65
C LEU A 62 -22.55 -17.79 9.39
N ASN A 63 -21.84 -17.03 10.22
CA ASN A 63 -22.37 -15.84 10.89
C ASN A 63 -21.57 -14.63 10.40
N ILE A 64 -22.26 -13.66 9.79
CA ILE A 64 -21.67 -12.39 9.35
C ILE A 64 -22.42 -11.26 10.06
N PRO A 65 -21.74 -10.32 10.75
CA PRO A 65 -22.42 -9.23 11.45
C PRO A 65 -23.25 -8.34 10.49
N GLY A 66 -24.57 -8.49 10.52
CA GLY A 66 -25.48 -7.69 9.70
C GLY A 66 -25.48 -8.10 8.23
N THR A 67 -26.08 -7.27 7.36
CA THR A 67 -26.12 -7.55 5.91
C THR A 67 -24.88 -7.00 5.23
N LYS A 68 -23.83 -7.81 5.14
CA LYS A 68 -22.56 -7.47 4.48
C LYS A 68 -22.38 -8.28 3.19
N GLU A 69 -21.66 -7.73 2.21
CA GLU A 69 -21.40 -8.41 0.95
C GLU A 69 -20.19 -9.35 1.09
N VAL A 70 -20.36 -10.64 0.78
CA VAL A 70 -19.23 -11.57 0.67
C VAL A 70 -18.40 -11.23 -0.55
N VAL A 71 -17.07 -11.14 -0.40
CA VAL A 71 -16.14 -10.80 -1.47
C VAL A 71 -15.34 -12.03 -1.92
N ALA A 72 -14.92 -12.86 -0.96
CA ALA A 72 -14.20 -14.09 -1.20
C ALA A 72 -14.55 -15.16 -0.15
N ALA A 73 -14.44 -16.44 -0.53
CA ALA A 73 -14.53 -17.56 0.39
C ALA A 73 -13.62 -18.72 -0.04
N TYR A 74 -12.81 -19.22 0.88
CA TYR A 74 -11.81 -20.25 0.62
C TYR A 74 -12.03 -21.47 1.51
N LEU A 75 -12.33 -22.62 0.89
CA LEU A 75 -12.57 -23.88 1.58
C LEU A 75 -11.24 -24.64 1.73
N TYR A 76 -10.98 -25.09 2.95
CA TYR A 76 -9.92 -26.01 3.32
C TYR A 76 -10.55 -27.28 3.88
N TRP A 77 -10.08 -28.45 3.46
CA TRP A 77 -10.42 -29.71 4.11
C TRP A 77 -9.21 -30.61 4.19
N SER A 78 -9.17 -31.45 5.21
CA SER A 78 -7.94 -32.11 5.64
C SER A 78 -8.26 -33.43 6.34
N GLY A 79 -7.32 -34.37 6.27
CA GLY A 79 -7.45 -35.64 6.98
C GLY A 79 -6.34 -36.64 6.70
N ASN A 80 -6.46 -37.84 7.27
CA ASN A 80 -5.50 -38.91 7.02
C ASN A 80 -5.62 -39.48 5.59
N GLY A 81 -4.50 -39.63 4.92
CA GLY A 81 -4.42 -40.31 3.63
C GLY A 81 -3.17 -39.93 2.85
N ASN A 82 -2.62 -40.89 2.12
CA ASN A 82 -1.63 -40.58 1.09
C ASN A 82 -2.30 -40.02 -0.17
N GLN A 83 -1.51 -39.63 -1.18
CA GLN A 83 -2.01 -39.07 -2.44
C GLN A 83 -3.15 -39.86 -3.12
N ARG A 84 -3.21 -41.18 -2.97
CA ARG A 84 -4.25 -42.04 -3.57
C ARG A 84 -5.47 -42.22 -2.68
N GLU A 85 -5.33 -41.93 -1.40
CA GLU A 85 -6.36 -42.07 -0.37
C GLU A 85 -7.04 -40.72 -0.08
N ALA A 86 -6.35 -39.60 -0.33
CA ALA A 86 -6.88 -38.26 -0.18
C ALA A 86 -8.16 -38.07 -1.02
N ASP A 87 -9.22 -37.61 -0.37
CA ASP A 87 -10.46 -37.26 -1.06
C ASP A 87 -10.39 -35.81 -1.53
N LEU A 88 -10.42 -35.63 -2.85
CA LEU A 88 -10.26 -34.34 -3.52
C LEU A 88 -11.57 -33.82 -4.11
N ASN A 89 -12.68 -34.55 -3.93
CA ASN A 89 -13.96 -34.20 -4.51
C ASN A 89 -15.04 -34.28 -3.42
N VAL A 90 -15.47 -33.11 -2.96
CA VAL A 90 -16.47 -32.96 -1.90
C VAL A 90 -17.68 -32.21 -2.44
N LYS A 91 -18.73 -32.08 -1.64
CA LYS A 91 -19.86 -31.21 -1.94
C LYS A 91 -20.02 -30.16 -0.84
N LEU A 92 -20.22 -28.91 -1.23
CA LEU A 92 -20.60 -27.84 -0.31
C LEU A 92 -22.04 -27.42 -0.63
N ASN A 93 -22.96 -27.64 0.30
CA ASN A 93 -24.41 -27.43 0.12
C ASN A 93 -24.95 -28.14 -1.15
N GLY A 94 -24.42 -29.33 -1.44
CA GLY A 94 -24.79 -30.15 -2.58
C GLY A 94 -24.16 -29.74 -3.92
N ILE A 95 -23.38 -28.67 -3.98
CA ILE A 95 -22.60 -28.27 -5.16
C ILE A 95 -21.25 -28.98 -5.13
N ASP A 96 -20.86 -29.59 -6.24
CA ASP A 96 -19.57 -30.28 -6.37
C ASP A 96 -18.40 -29.28 -6.26
N VAL A 97 -17.40 -29.63 -5.46
CA VAL A 97 -16.15 -28.88 -5.27
C VAL A 97 -14.98 -29.82 -5.48
N GLU A 98 -14.15 -29.53 -6.49
CA GLU A 98 -12.90 -30.23 -6.75
C GLU A 98 -11.73 -29.43 -6.16
N SER A 99 -10.76 -30.13 -5.56
CA SER A 99 -9.56 -29.50 -5.03
C SER A 99 -8.72 -28.85 -6.11
N GLU A 100 -8.39 -27.57 -5.92
CA GLU A 100 -7.46 -26.82 -6.76
C GLU A 100 -6.01 -27.07 -6.36
N ARG A 101 -5.78 -27.48 -5.10
CA ARG A 101 -4.44 -27.69 -4.54
C ARG A 101 -4.47 -28.78 -3.48
N LEU A 102 -3.56 -29.75 -3.64
CA LEU A 102 -3.31 -30.84 -2.71
C LEU A 102 -1.92 -30.71 -2.08
N ASN A 103 -1.89 -30.62 -0.75
CA ASN A 103 -0.70 -30.68 0.07
C ASN A 103 -0.63 -32.04 0.77
N LEU A 104 0.57 -32.61 0.89
CA LEU A 104 0.81 -33.90 1.53
C LEU A 104 1.91 -33.80 2.57
N LEU A 105 1.67 -34.40 3.73
CA LEU A 105 2.64 -34.58 4.81
C LEU A 105 2.75 -36.05 5.17
N ALA A 106 3.90 -36.45 5.68
CA ALA A 106 4.11 -37.73 6.34
C ALA A 106 4.65 -37.45 7.73
N ALA A 107 3.99 -37.96 8.78
CA ALA A 107 4.47 -37.83 10.15
C ALA A 107 5.25 -39.08 10.56
N GLY A 108 6.43 -38.87 11.14
CA GLY A 108 7.30 -39.95 11.60
C GLY A 108 8.00 -40.75 10.49
N PRO A 109 8.71 -41.84 10.86
CA PRO A 109 9.54 -42.63 9.95
C PRO A 109 8.75 -43.63 9.10
N ASP A 110 7.45 -43.82 9.37
CA ASP A 110 6.62 -44.76 8.61
C ASP A 110 5.89 -44.01 7.48
N PRO A 111 6.32 -44.19 6.21
CA PRO A 111 5.71 -43.53 5.06
C PRO A 111 4.25 -43.96 4.81
N ASN A 112 3.74 -44.91 5.59
CA ASN A 112 2.34 -45.31 5.54
C ASN A 112 1.42 -44.35 6.33
N PHE A 113 1.93 -43.51 7.23
CA PHE A 113 1.12 -42.50 7.93
C PHE A 113 1.26 -41.16 7.22
N ALA A 114 0.39 -40.96 6.24
CA ALA A 114 0.31 -39.74 5.46
C ALA A 114 -0.97 -38.96 5.77
N TYR A 115 -0.90 -37.66 5.54
CA TYR A 115 -1.95 -36.68 5.78
C TYR A 115 -2.05 -35.77 4.57
N PHE A 116 -3.25 -35.27 4.31
CA PHE A 116 -3.48 -34.35 3.21
C PHE A 116 -4.24 -33.11 3.68
N SER A 117 -4.00 -32.02 2.97
CA SER A 117 -4.83 -30.83 2.99
C SER A 117 -5.19 -30.47 1.55
N ALA A 118 -6.44 -30.10 1.35
CA ALA A 118 -7.02 -29.73 0.07
C ALA A 118 -7.66 -28.35 0.18
N PHE A 119 -7.63 -27.61 -0.94
CA PHE A 119 -8.11 -26.24 -1.01
C PHE A 119 -8.96 -26.01 -2.26
N ALA A 120 -9.96 -25.13 -2.16
CA ALA A 120 -10.71 -24.61 -3.31
C ALA A 120 -11.30 -23.21 -3.03
N ASP A 121 -11.41 -22.38 -4.08
CA ASP A 121 -12.17 -21.12 -4.04
C ASP A 121 -13.67 -21.41 -4.19
N VAL A 122 -14.41 -21.24 -3.09
CA VAL A 122 -15.86 -21.47 -3.02
C VAL A 122 -16.65 -20.17 -2.97
N THR A 123 -16.04 -19.04 -3.35
CA THR A 123 -16.67 -17.71 -3.31
C THR A 123 -18.04 -17.69 -3.99
N HIS A 124 -18.17 -18.36 -5.14
CA HIS A 124 -19.42 -18.41 -5.88
C HIS A 124 -20.54 -19.15 -5.13
N ILE A 125 -20.20 -20.20 -4.37
CA ILE A 125 -21.15 -20.96 -3.53
C ILE A 125 -21.60 -20.09 -2.36
N VAL A 126 -20.64 -19.47 -1.66
CA VAL A 126 -20.95 -18.65 -0.48
C VAL A 126 -21.75 -17.40 -0.86
N LYS A 127 -21.45 -16.76 -2.00
CA LYS A 127 -22.27 -15.67 -2.56
C LYS A 127 -23.69 -16.11 -2.92
N GLN A 128 -23.86 -17.36 -3.37
CA GLN A 128 -25.16 -17.90 -3.76
C GLN A 128 -26.06 -18.18 -2.54
N PHE A 129 -25.51 -18.81 -1.50
CA PHE A 129 -26.27 -19.23 -0.32
C PHE A 129 -26.35 -18.16 0.77
N GLY A 130 -25.35 -17.27 0.86
CA GLY A 130 -25.30 -16.19 1.85
C GLY A 130 -25.08 -16.72 3.27
N GLU A 131 -25.55 -15.97 4.25
CA GLU A 131 -25.49 -16.32 5.66
C GLU A 131 -26.48 -17.47 5.97
N THR A 132 -25.96 -18.69 6.10
CA THR A 132 -26.77 -19.90 6.33
C THR A 132 -25.92 -21.03 6.94
N GLU A 133 -26.54 -22.18 7.16
CA GLU A 133 -25.82 -23.41 7.50
C GLU A 133 -25.16 -24.00 6.23
N TYR A 134 -23.84 -24.21 6.31
CA TYR A 134 -23.07 -24.86 5.28
C TYR A 134 -22.80 -26.31 5.68
N THR A 135 -23.14 -27.24 4.81
CA THR A 135 -22.85 -28.67 4.96
C THR A 135 -21.80 -29.07 3.96
N LEU A 136 -20.64 -29.52 4.45
CA LEU A 136 -19.68 -30.23 3.64
C LEU A 136 -20.03 -31.72 3.68
N SER A 137 -20.24 -32.34 2.52
CA SER A 137 -20.54 -33.76 2.40
C SER A 137 -19.66 -34.44 1.35
N GLU A 138 -19.76 -35.77 1.30
CA GLU A 138 -18.94 -36.64 0.43
C GLU A 138 -17.44 -36.60 0.75
N LEU A 139 -17.02 -36.09 1.92
CA LEU A 139 -15.65 -36.25 2.41
C LEU A 139 -15.52 -37.64 3.04
N ASP A 140 -15.22 -38.66 2.24
CA ASP A 140 -15.30 -40.06 2.67
C ASP A 140 -13.93 -40.74 2.77
N LEU A 141 -13.38 -40.78 3.98
CA LEU A 141 -12.14 -41.50 4.28
C LEU A 141 -12.37 -42.90 4.89
N THR A 142 -13.63 -43.36 4.99
CA THR A 142 -14.00 -44.56 5.76
C THR A 142 -13.32 -45.84 5.26
N LYS A 143 -12.90 -45.87 3.99
CA LYS A 143 -12.21 -47.02 3.36
C LYS A 143 -10.84 -47.29 3.95
N HIS A 144 -10.11 -46.25 4.39
CA HIS A 144 -8.72 -46.37 4.87
C HIS A 144 -8.50 -45.82 6.27
N ILE A 145 -9.45 -45.06 6.85
CA ILE A 145 -9.30 -44.44 8.17
C ILE A 145 -8.96 -45.45 9.28
N LYS A 146 -9.39 -46.72 9.14
CA LYS A 146 -9.10 -47.79 10.11
C LYS A 146 -7.60 -48.07 10.32
N LYS A 147 -6.76 -47.67 9.37
CA LYS A 147 -5.30 -47.75 9.50
C LYS A 147 -4.74 -46.72 10.49
N TYR A 148 -5.50 -45.65 10.74
CA TYR A 148 -5.09 -44.47 11.49
C TYR A 148 -5.76 -44.38 12.88
N CYS A 149 -6.42 -45.44 13.35
CA CYS A 149 -7.13 -45.38 14.64
C CYS A 149 -6.18 -45.03 15.80
N GLY A 150 -6.65 -44.15 16.67
CA GLY A 150 -5.86 -43.53 17.73
C GLY A 150 -5.15 -42.24 17.30
N GLY A 151 -5.02 -41.95 16.01
CA GLY A 151 -4.46 -40.70 15.47
C GLY A 151 -5.20 -40.29 14.19
N ASN A 152 -6.51 -40.45 14.20
CA ASN A 152 -7.38 -40.14 13.09
C ASN A 152 -7.93 -38.72 13.23
N TYR A 153 -7.92 -37.96 12.14
CA TYR A 153 -8.63 -36.70 12.04
C TYR A 153 -9.18 -36.50 10.64
N VAL A 154 -10.31 -35.80 10.57
CA VAL A 154 -10.91 -35.31 9.34
C VAL A 154 -11.71 -34.05 9.66
N GLY A 155 -11.53 -32.98 8.89
CA GLY A 155 -12.25 -31.74 9.12
C GLY A 155 -12.21 -30.78 7.94
N TRP A 156 -12.97 -29.69 8.07
CA TRP A 156 -13.04 -28.63 7.07
C TRP A 156 -13.30 -27.27 7.70
N ALA A 157 -12.85 -26.22 7.00
CA ALA A 157 -13.13 -24.84 7.35
C ALA A 157 -13.22 -23.96 6.10
N ILE A 158 -13.94 -22.85 6.20
CA ILE A 158 -13.99 -21.80 5.18
C ILE A 158 -13.55 -20.49 5.81
N ALA A 159 -12.58 -19.83 5.18
CA ALA A 159 -12.30 -18.42 5.45
C ALA A 159 -13.19 -17.55 4.54
N VAL A 160 -14.01 -16.67 5.12
CA VAL A 160 -14.92 -15.78 4.38
C VAL A 160 -14.50 -14.33 4.59
N VAL A 161 -14.23 -13.62 3.50
CA VAL A 161 -13.95 -12.18 3.50
C VAL A 161 -15.19 -11.44 3.02
N TYR A 162 -15.61 -10.41 3.74
CA TYR A 162 -16.77 -9.59 3.43
C TYR A 162 -16.44 -8.10 3.47
N ASN A 163 -17.22 -7.30 2.74
CA ASN A 163 -17.14 -5.85 2.75
C ASN A 163 -17.88 -5.28 3.96
N ASP A 164 -17.20 -4.48 4.76
CA ASP A 164 -17.73 -3.78 5.92
C ASP A 164 -17.41 -2.28 5.84
N GLU A 165 -18.39 -1.49 5.38
CA GLU A 165 -18.25 -0.03 5.27
C GLU A 165 -18.08 0.69 6.62
N ASP A 166 -18.35 0.03 7.76
CA ASP A 166 -18.11 0.60 9.09
C ASP A 166 -16.62 0.51 9.48
N ILE A 167 -15.83 -0.29 8.74
CA ILE A 167 -14.39 -0.43 8.87
C ILE A 167 -13.77 0.28 7.68
N GLU A 168 -13.08 1.39 7.94
CA GLU A 168 -12.21 2.04 6.97
C GLU A 168 -10.79 1.50 7.16
N ASP A 169 -9.99 1.50 6.11
CA ASP A 169 -8.51 1.43 6.19
C ASP A 169 -7.91 0.09 6.63
N ASN A 170 -8.63 -1.00 6.41
CA ASN A 170 -8.23 -2.33 6.87
C ASN A 170 -7.61 -3.18 5.75
N LEU A 171 -6.80 -4.14 6.15
CA LEU A 171 -6.21 -5.16 5.31
C LEU A 171 -6.57 -6.52 5.87
N VAL A 172 -7.26 -7.33 5.05
CA VAL A 172 -7.39 -8.77 5.31
C VAL A 172 -6.36 -9.51 4.48
N ALA A 173 -5.46 -10.23 5.14
CA ALA A 173 -4.45 -11.07 4.50
C ALA A 173 -4.65 -12.55 4.88
N ILE A 174 -4.64 -13.42 3.89
CA ILE A 174 -4.74 -14.86 4.06
C ILE A 174 -3.40 -15.48 3.70
N TYR A 175 -2.82 -16.18 4.67
CA TYR A 175 -1.63 -17.00 4.50
C TYR A 175 -2.06 -18.45 4.57
N ASP A 176 -1.63 -19.26 3.62
CA ASP A 176 -1.95 -20.68 3.60
C ASP A 176 -0.74 -21.55 3.26
N GLY A 177 -0.83 -22.80 3.68
CA GLY A 177 0.20 -23.82 3.55
C GLY A 177 -0.28 -25.12 4.17
N PHE A 178 0.65 -26.03 4.48
CA PHE A 178 0.39 -27.23 5.25
C PHE A 178 1.71 -27.70 5.87
N GLU A 179 1.95 -27.32 7.13
CA GLU A 179 3.18 -27.60 7.87
C GLU A 179 2.87 -28.42 9.15
N SER A 180 3.79 -29.30 9.54
CA SER A 180 3.66 -30.15 10.73
C SER A 180 4.69 -29.83 11.79
N LEU A 181 4.30 -29.89 13.05
CA LEU A 181 5.20 -30.01 14.20
C LEU A 181 4.94 -31.32 14.92
N ASP A 182 6.01 -31.90 15.46
CA ASP A 182 5.97 -33.12 16.27
C ASP A 182 7.15 -33.15 17.26
N THR A 183 7.25 -34.19 18.09
CA THR A 183 8.38 -34.35 19.04
C THR A 183 9.78 -34.38 18.38
N GLY A 184 9.89 -34.69 17.09
CA GLY A 184 11.14 -34.67 16.32
C GLY A 184 11.47 -33.29 15.74
N ASN A 185 10.44 -32.50 15.39
CA ASN A 185 10.53 -31.11 14.94
C ASN A 185 9.55 -30.25 15.77
N PRO A 186 9.89 -29.94 17.03
CA PRO A 186 8.92 -29.42 18.00
C PRO A 186 8.61 -27.92 17.84
N ILE A 187 9.13 -27.27 16.80
CA ILE A 187 9.02 -25.82 16.60
C ILE A 187 8.85 -25.51 15.12
N ILE A 188 7.88 -24.66 14.79
CA ILE A 188 7.78 -23.97 13.50
C ILE A 188 7.81 -22.46 13.76
N ASN A 189 8.52 -21.74 12.92
CA ASN A 189 8.47 -20.27 12.88
C ASN A 189 7.94 -19.86 11.50
N ILE A 190 6.87 -19.08 11.50
CA ILE A 190 6.19 -18.56 10.31
C ILE A 190 6.30 -17.04 10.36
N ILE A 191 6.84 -16.47 9.29
CA ILE A 191 6.97 -15.02 9.15
C ILE A 191 5.82 -14.54 8.29
N LEU A 192 4.96 -13.69 8.85
CA LEU A 192 3.92 -12.99 8.11
C LEU A 192 4.46 -11.61 7.71
N ASP A 193 4.38 -11.28 6.44
CA ASP A 193 4.78 -9.99 5.88
C ASP A 193 3.77 -9.49 4.84
N GLY A 194 4.01 -8.30 4.25
CA GLY A 194 3.13 -7.72 3.24
C GLY A 194 2.08 -6.76 3.80
N PHE A 195 2.26 -6.29 5.04
CA PHE A 195 1.45 -5.25 5.67
C PHE A 195 2.37 -4.24 6.37
N ARG A 196 1.79 -3.13 6.81
CA ARG A 196 2.40 -2.21 7.76
C ARG A 196 1.30 -1.68 8.68
N ILE A 197 1.39 -1.98 9.96
CA ILE A 197 0.32 -1.68 10.92
C ILE A 197 0.28 -0.17 11.17
N THR A 198 -0.83 0.48 10.82
CA THR A 198 -1.09 1.90 11.11
C THR A 198 -1.82 2.09 12.43
N ASN A 199 -2.57 1.08 12.86
CA ASN A 199 -3.26 1.06 14.15
C ASN A 199 -3.35 -0.36 14.69
N ALA A 200 -2.78 -0.60 15.86
CA ALA A 200 -2.85 -1.90 16.54
C ALA A 200 -4.26 -2.22 17.06
N ALA A 201 -5.07 -1.20 17.38
CA ALA A 201 -6.42 -1.40 17.89
C ALA A 201 -7.32 -2.08 16.85
N ASN A 202 -8.19 -2.99 17.31
CA ASN A 202 -9.09 -3.82 16.49
C ASN A 202 -8.39 -4.72 15.45
N SER A 203 -7.08 -4.91 15.54
CA SER A 203 -6.40 -5.95 14.77
C SER A 203 -6.72 -7.33 15.34
N LYS A 204 -6.93 -8.33 14.48
CA LYS A 204 -7.20 -9.71 14.88
C LYS A 204 -6.49 -10.70 13.96
N ILE A 205 -6.29 -11.91 14.46
CA ILE A 205 -5.64 -13.00 13.74
C ILE A 205 -6.32 -14.32 14.08
N SER A 206 -6.48 -15.19 13.08
CA SER A 206 -7.08 -16.51 13.25
C SER A 206 -6.21 -17.60 12.68
N PHE A 207 -6.26 -18.76 13.32
CA PHE A 207 -5.47 -19.93 12.98
C PHE A 207 -6.39 -21.11 12.69
N LEU A 208 -6.07 -21.83 11.63
CA LEU A 208 -6.63 -23.14 11.32
C LEU A 208 -5.54 -24.20 11.53
N ALA A 209 -5.72 -25.02 12.54
CA ALA A 209 -4.86 -26.14 12.85
C ALA A 209 -5.65 -27.46 12.90
N TRP A 210 -4.96 -28.56 12.64
CA TRP A 210 -5.49 -29.92 12.68
C TRP A 210 -4.66 -30.79 13.62
N GLU A 211 -5.26 -31.88 14.09
CA GLU A 211 -4.68 -32.79 15.10
C GLU A 211 -4.31 -32.09 16.42
N GLY A 212 -5.09 -31.09 16.86
CA GLY A 212 -5.03 -30.66 18.26
C GLY A 212 -5.66 -31.69 19.20
N ASP A 213 -5.05 -31.94 20.37
CA ASP A 213 -5.59 -32.78 21.43
C ASP A 213 -5.65 -32.01 22.76
N ALA A 214 -6.88 -31.75 23.23
CA ALA A 214 -7.14 -31.09 24.51
C ALA A 214 -6.46 -31.73 25.73
N SER A 215 -6.08 -33.01 25.64
CA SER A 215 -5.41 -33.77 26.70
C SER A 215 -3.87 -33.73 26.64
N LEU A 216 -3.26 -33.19 25.57
CA LEU A 216 -1.82 -33.20 25.32
C LEU A 216 -1.16 -31.80 25.36
N ALA A 217 -1.52 -30.98 26.34
CA ALA A 217 -1.00 -29.62 26.59
C ALA A 217 0.53 -29.45 26.83
N SER A 218 1.36 -30.49 26.70
CA SER A 218 2.77 -30.37 27.06
C SER A 218 3.55 -29.55 26.02
N GLY A 219 3.83 -28.28 26.34
CA GLY A 219 4.63 -27.40 25.51
C GLY A 219 3.91 -26.90 24.26
N GLU A 220 2.57 -26.85 24.31
CA GLU A 220 1.70 -26.45 23.19
C GLU A 220 1.44 -24.95 23.21
N GLU A 221 2.48 -24.20 22.85
CA GLU A 221 2.46 -22.75 22.90
C GLU A 221 2.34 -22.17 21.49
N LEU A 222 1.44 -21.18 21.35
CA LEU A 222 1.38 -20.26 20.23
C LEU A 222 1.91 -18.90 20.68
N LEU A 223 2.90 -18.36 19.97
CA LEU A 223 3.50 -17.08 20.27
C LEU A 223 3.42 -16.15 19.05
N ILE A 224 3.12 -14.87 19.32
CA ILE A 224 3.20 -13.78 18.35
C ILE A 224 4.26 -12.81 18.87
N ASN A 225 5.28 -12.53 18.06
CA ASN A 225 6.41 -11.67 18.43
C ASN A 225 7.07 -12.09 19.77
N ASN A 226 7.22 -13.40 19.98
CA ASN A 226 7.73 -14.03 21.22
C ASN A 226 6.87 -13.80 22.48
N ILE A 227 5.63 -13.35 22.34
CA ILE A 227 4.67 -13.26 23.44
C ILE A 227 3.67 -14.41 23.29
N THR A 228 3.54 -15.25 24.32
CA THR A 228 2.57 -16.36 24.33
C THR A 228 1.15 -15.81 24.30
N VAL A 229 0.38 -16.28 23.32
CA VAL A 229 -1.02 -15.91 23.13
C VAL A 229 -1.90 -16.83 23.98
N SER A 230 -2.93 -16.26 24.59
CA SER A 230 -3.96 -17.05 25.29
C SER A 230 -5.25 -16.27 25.45
N ASN A 231 -6.35 -16.98 25.67
CA ASN A 231 -7.63 -16.42 26.05
C ASN A 231 -8.40 -17.41 26.95
N ALA A 232 -9.68 -17.14 27.26
CA ALA A 232 -10.47 -18.00 28.15
C ALA A 232 -10.75 -19.41 27.57
N MET A 233 -10.76 -19.52 26.24
CA MET A 233 -11.03 -20.76 25.51
C MET A 233 -9.76 -21.52 25.18
N ASN A 234 -8.66 -20.79 24.96
CA ASN A 234 -7.35 -21.28 24.54
C ASN A 234 -6.29 -20.92 25.62
N PRO A 235 -6.01 -21.82 26.57
CA PRO A 235 -4.97 -21.63 27.59
C PRO A 235 -3.58 -21.45 26.99
N ALA A 236 -2.70 -20.72 27.69
CA ALA A 236 -1.35 -20.39 27.22
C ALA A 236 -0.44 -21.61 26.98
N ASP A 237 -0.72 -22.72 27.66
CA ASP A 237 -0.01 -23.99 27.53
C ASP A 237 -0.77 -25.03 26.70
N ASN A 238 -1.92 -24.68 26.11
CA ASN A 238 -2.73 -25.61 25.33
C ASN A 238 -3.52 -24.87 24.24
N ALA A 239 -2.80 -24.34 23.24
CA ALA A 239 -3.38 -23.58 22.14
C ALA A 239 -4.06 -24.45 21.06
N PHE A 240 -3.91 -25.79 21.11
CA PHE A 240 -4.46 -26.76 20.15
C PHE A 240 -5.41 -27.74 20.84
N ASN A 241 -6.46 -27.19 21.45
CA ASN A 241 -7.27 -27.87 22.45
C ASN A 241 -8.68 -28.24 21.97
N CYS A 242 -8.85 -28.46 20.67
CA CYS A 242 -10.12 -28.83 20.03
C CYS A 242 -11.18 -27.74 20.19
N THR A 243 -10.82 -26.48 19.91
CA THR A 243 -11.76 -25.35 20.02
C THR A 243 -12.13 -24.70 18.70
N ASN A 244 -13.28 -24.04 18.70
CA ASN A 244 -13.72 -23.19 17.62
C ASN A 244 -14.30 -21.91 18.20
N THR A 245 -13.55 -20.82 18.09
CA THR A 245 -13.94 -19.50 18.58
C THR A 245 -15.23 -18.99 17.92
N TYR A 246 -15.42 -19.24 16.62
CA TYR A 246 -16.56 -18.72 15.85
C TYR A 246 -17.89 -19.38 16.22
N SER A 247 -17.87 -20.65 16.60
CA SER A 247 -19.06 -21.37 17.10
C SER A 247 -19.13 -21.46 18.62
N ASN A 248 -18.11 -20.94 19.33
CA ASN A 248 -17.91 -21.12 20.77
C ASN A 248 -18.02 -22.60 21.20
N SER A 249 -17.39 -23.50 20.43
CA SER A 249 -17.41 -24.95 20.66
C SER A 249 -16.10 -25.44 21.27
N THR A 250 -16.20 -26.35 22.24
CA THR A 250 -15.06 -27.10 22.81
C THR A 250 -15.09 -28.58 22.40
N GLU A 251 -15.94 -28.91 21.43
CA GLU A 251 -16.11 -30.25 20.86
C GLU A 251 -15.65 -30.24 19.38
N MET A 252 -14.56 -29.52 19.09
CA MET A 252 -13.96 -29.40 17.75
C MET A 252 -12.91 -30.51 17.58
N TRP A 253 -13.31 -31.78 17.71
CA TRP A 253 -12.36 -32.90 17.82
C TRP A 253 -11.29 -32.90 16.73
N ASN A 254 -10.02 -32.87 17.15
CA ASN A 254 -8.83 -32.94 16.30
C ASN A 254 -8.68 -31.76 15.34
N MET A 255 -9.23 -30.60 15.68
CA MET A 255 -9.22 -29.39 14.87
C MET A 255 -9.32 -28.16 15.76
N ASP A 256 -8.59 -27.11 15.41
CA ASP A 256 -8.68 -25.81 16.05
C ASP A 256 -8.99 -24.73 15.02
N LEU A 257 -9.98 -23.90 15.33
CA LEU A 257 -10.38 -22.76 14.51
C LEU A 257 -10.58 -21.55 15.42
N ASP A 258 -9.48 -20.91 15.76
CA ASP A 258 -9.44 -19.94 16.85
C ASP A 258 -8.99 -18.57 16.39
N GLU A 259 -9.63 -17.55 16.97
CA GLU A 259 -9.37 -16.13 16.73
C GLU A 259 -8.79 -15.49 17.99
N TYR A 260 -7.82 -14.62 17.79
CA TYR A 260 -7.13 -13.89 18.85
C TYR A 260 -7.15 -12.40 18.55
N ASP A 261 -7.37 -11.60 19.60
CA ASP A 261 -7.09 -10.17 19.57
C ASP A 261 -5.58 -9.97 19.38
N LEU A 262 -5.21 -9.20 18.36
CA LEU A 262 -3.82 -8.98 17.99
C LEU A 262 -3.25 -7.70 18.63
N SER A 263 -4.11 -6.84 19.17
CA SER A 263 -3.77 -5.47 19.56
C SER A 263 -2.66 -5.36 20.62
N SER A 264 -2.51 -6.39 21.46
CA SER A 264 -1.48 -6.43 22.52
C SER A 264 -0.15 -7.07 22.08
N TYR A 265 -0.05 -7.51 20.83
CA TYR A 265 1.09 -8.27 20.31
C TYR A 265 1.85 -7.53 19.19
N VAL A 266 1.34 -6.37 18.80
CA VAL A 266 1.81 -5.61 17.64
C VAL A 266 1.88 -4.13 17.95
N GLU A 267 2.80 -3.44 17.30
CA GLU A 267 2.99 -2.01 17.42
C GLU A 267 2.71 -1.31 16.08
N VAL A 268 2.45 0.00 16.14
CA VAL A 268 2.41 0.83 14.94
C VAL A 268 3.77 0.75 14.25
N ASP A 269 3.76 0.72 12.92
CA ASP A 269 4.90 0.51 12.02
C ASP A 269 5.46 -0.92 11.93
N ASP A 270 4.90 -1.89 12.64
CA ASP A 270 5.26 -3.30 12.42
C ASP A 270 4.93 -3.70 10.97
N THR A 271 5.94 -4.24 10.28
CA THR A 271 5.84 -4.70 8.87
C THR A 271 5.92 -6.22 8.74
N VAL A 272 6.17 -6.89 9.87
CA VAL A 272 6.39 -8.32 9.97
C VAL A 272 5.81 -8.81 11.30
N LEU A 273 5.22 -10.00 11.32
CA LEU A 273 4.87 -10.74 12.53
C LEU A 273 5.58 -12.08 12.57
N ASP A 274 6.25 -12.37 13.68
CA ASP A 274 6.86 -13.67 13.95
C ASP A 274 5.86 -14.56 14.69
N ILE A 275 5.32 -15.54 13.99
CA ILE A 275 4.44 -16.56 14.56
C ILE A 275 5.30 -17.77 14.89
N LYS A 276 5.35 -18.12 16.16
CA LYS A 276 6.06 -19.31 16.62
C LYS A 276 5.08 -20.28 17.26
N VAL A 277 5.19 -21.52 16.85
CA VAL A 277 4.39 -22.61 17.40
C VAL A 277 5.31 -23.68 17.95
N THR A 278 4.97 -24.21 19.12
CA THR A 278 5.73 -25.31 19.74
C THR A 278 4.81 -26.45 20.20
N THR A 279 5.36 -27.66 20.25
CA THR A 279 4.75 -28.82 20.94
C THR A 279 5.86 -29.69 21.54
N ALA A 280 5.59 -30.38 22.64
CA ALA A 280 6.52 -31.36 23.21
C ALA A 280 5.92 -32.78 23.32
N ALA A 281 4.67 -32.97 22.92
CA ALA A 281 3.97 -34.25 23.04
C ALA A 281 3.05 -34.59 21.87
N ASP A 282 2.57 -33.60 21.11
CA ASP A 282 1.56 -33.81 20.08
C ASP A 282 2.11 -33.72 18.66
N VAL A 283 1.28 -34.07 17.69
CA VAL A 283 1.46 -33.79 16.26
C VAL A 283 0.41 -32.78 15.85
N VAL A 284 0.81 -31.58 15.46
CA VAL A 284 -0.12 -30.52 15.04
C VAL A 284 0.17 -30.13 13.59
N PHE A 285 -0.88 -29.89 12.81
CA PHE A 285 -0.77 -29.45 11.42
C PHE A 285 -1.35 -28.04 11.23
N PHE A 286 -0.54 -27.09 10.80
CA PHE A 286 -0.97 -25.73 10.51
C PHE A 286 -1.32 -25.57 9.03
N ASN A 287 -2.48 -24.98 8.72
CA ASN A 287 -2.98 -24.91 7.35
C ASN A 287 -3.27 -23.49 6.85
N ALA A 288 -3.86 -22.63 7.68
CA ALA A 288 -4.19 -21.27 7.29
C ALA A 288 -4.08 -20.31 8.47
N ILE A 289 -3.68 -19.07 8.14
CA ILE A 289 -3.66 -17.93 9.05
C ILE A 289 -4.38 -16.79 8.34
N VAL A 290 -5.38 -16.20 8.99
CA VAL A 290 -6.08 -15.02 8.48
C VAL A 290 -5.79 -13.84 9.39
N LEU A 291 -5.33 -12.74 8.82
CA LEU A 291 -4.92 -11.53 9.51
C LEU A 291 -5.83 -10.38 9.10
N SER A 292 -6.29 -9.59 10.06
CA SER A 292 -7.02 -8.32 9.85
C SER A 292 -6.30 -7.23 10.62
N VAL A 293 -5.70 -6.29 9.89
CA VAL A 293 -4.88 -5.19 10.43
C VAL A 293 -5.13 -3.91 9.66
N TYR A 294 -5.13 -2.76 10.35
CA TYR A 294 -5.15 -1.47 9.66
C TYR A 294 -3.82 -1.26 8.94
N SER A 295 -3.85 -1.23 7.61
CA SER A 295 -2.64 -1.23 6.77
C SER A 295 -2.94 -0.71 5.36
N VAL A 296 -3.32 0.56 5.26
CA VAL A 296 -3.47 1.26 3.99
C VAL A 296 -2.74 2.61 4.02
N PHE A 297 -2.22 3.03 2.87
CA PHE A 297 -1.38 4.20 2.69
C PHE A 297 -1.72 4.89 1.37
N PRO A 298 -1.97 6.21 1.35
CA PRO A 298 -1.89 6.98 0.12
C PRO A 298 -0.44 7.00 -0.44
N ASP A 299 -0.27 7.47 -1.67
CA ASP A 299 1.04 7.70 -2.32
C ASP A 299 0.97 9.02 -3.09
N ALA A 300 1.16 10.12 -2.36
CA ALA A 300 1.07 11.48 -2.84
C ALA A 300 2.29 11.87 -3.67
N THR A 301 2.09 11.92 -4.98
CA THR A 301 3.04 12.51 -5.92
C THR A 301 2.62 13.94 -6.27
N MET A 302 3.59 14.78 -6.64
CA MET A 302 3.29 16.13 -7.11
C MET A 302 3.97 16.45 -8.44
N THR A 303 3.32 17.29 -9.25
CA THR A 303 3.89 17.88 -10.47
C THR A 303 3.66 19.40 -10.50
N LEU A 304 4.69 20.16 -10.90
CA LEU A 304 4.58 21.60 -11.20
C LEU A 304 4.30 21.79 -12.69
N ASP A 305 3.03 21.97 -13.05
CA ASP A 305 2.55 21.90 -14.43
C ASP A 305 2.92 23.12 -15.27
N SER A 306 2.69 24.33 -14.73
CA SER A 306 2.97 25.58 -15.42
C SER A 306 3.07 26.75 -14.46
N TYR A 307 3.63 27.86 -14.95
CA TYR A 307 3.66 29.10 -14.19
C TYR A 307 3.36 30.31 -15.08
N GLN A 308 2.79 31.35 -14.49
CA GLN A 308 2.58 32.67 -15.08
C GLN A 308 3.16 33.73 -14.16
N ASN A 309 4.07 34.55 -14.66
CA ASN A 309 4.61 35.69 -13.93
C ASN A 309 4.05 37.00 -14.47
N TYR A 310 4.01 38.03 -13.62
CA TYR A 310 3.59 39.37 -14.00
C TYR A 310 4.76 40.36 -13.92
N CYS A 311 4.92 41.18 -14.96
CA CYS A 311 6.04 42.10 -15.04
C CYS A 311 6.03 43.11 -13.91
N HIS A 312 7.21 43.33 -13.34
CA HIS A 312 7.45 44.29 -12.26
C HIS A 312 6.71 44.02 -10.94
N THR A 313 5.97 42.92 -10.79
CA THR A 313 5.27 42.59 -9.53
C THR A 313 6.00 41.55 -8.67
N ARG A 314 6.86 40.72 -9.29
CA ARG A 314 7.48 39.52 -8.66
C ARG A 314 6.44 38.54 -8.08
N ARG A 315 5.21 38.55 -8.60
CA ARG A 315 4.21 37.52 -8.35
C ARG A 315 4.25 36.46 -9.44
N VAL A 316 4.11 35.21 -9.00
CA VAL A 316 4.04 34.04 -9.88
C VAL A 316 2.83 33.21 -9.48
N ASP A 317 1.93 33.00 -10.44
CA ASP A 317 0.88 31.98 -10.33
C ASP A 317 1.47 30.65 -10.79
N VAL A 318 1.38 29.62 -9.96
CA VAL A 318 1.90 28.28 -10.21
C VAL A 318 0.73 27.32 -10.24
N ASN A 319 0.52 26.66 -11.38
CA ASN A 319 -0.39 25.54 -11.51
C ASN A 319 0.36 24.26 -11.21
N TYR A 320 -0.23 23.41 -10.37
CA TYR A 320 0.38 22.18 -9.92
C TYR A 320 -0.70 21.10 -9.75
N SER A 321 -0.28 19.85 -9.80
CA SER A 321 -1.15 18.69 -9.64
C SER A 321 -0.63 17.79 -8.52
N VAL A 322 -1.55 17.28 -7.70
CA VAL A 322 -1.29 16.28 -6.66
C VAL A 322 -2.00 15.00 -7.07
N ALA A 323 -1.30 13.87 -7.08
CA ALA A 323 -1.82 12.60 -7.55
C ALA A 323 -1.58 11.48 -6.55
N ASN A 324 -2.49 10.51 -6.53
CA ASN A 324 -2.44 9.34 -5.67
C ASN A 324 -2.53 8.05 -6.51
N HIS A 325 -1.56 7.86 -7.41
CA HIS A 325 -1.66 6.83 -8.44
C HIS A 325 -1.32 5.42 -7.96
N LYS A 326 -0.44 5.27 -6.97
CA LYS A 326 -0.08 3.95 -6.42
C LYS A 326 -0.64 3.69 -5.03
N GLY A 327 -1.19 4.70 -4.36
CA GLY A 327 -1.79 4.54 -3.05
C GLY A 327 -2.94 3.56 -3.09
N ASN A 328 -3.10 2.79 -2.02
CA ASN A 328 -4.22 1.88 -1.82
C ASN A 328 -5.28 2.45 -0.88
N HIS A 329 -5.23 3.78 -0.65
CA HIS A 329 -6.18 4.55 0.13
C HIS A 329 -6.14 6.04 -0.29
N PRO A 330 -7.25 6.81 -0.16
CA PRO A 330 -7.29 8.20 -0.58
C PRO A 330 -6.33 9.11 0.21
N LEU A 331 -5.74 10.09 -0.47
CA LEU A 331 -5.04 11.18 0.19
C LEU A 331 -6.09 12.20 0.66
N LYS A 332 -6.24 12.35 1.97
CA LYS A 332 -7.30 13.19 2.54
C LYS A 332 -7.23 14.64 2.05
N LYS A 333 -8.38 15.31 2.07
CA LYS A 333 -8.46 16.77 1.92
C LYS A 333 -7.60 17.46 2.98
N ASP A 334 -7.16 18.69 2.69
CA ASP A 334 -6.37 19.53 3.59
C ASP A 334 -4.92 19.03 3.81
N THR A 335 -4.45 18.08 3.00
CA THR A 335 -3.04 17.66 2.97
C THR A 335 -2.16 18.85 2.57
N PRO A 336 -1.13 19.18 3.36
CA PRO A 336 -0.35 20.40 3.17
C PRO A 336 0.58 20.31 1.95
N VAL A 337 0.82 21.45 1.32
CA VAL A 337 1.78 21.59 0.21
C VAL A 337 2.68 22.79 0.50
N ALA A 338 4.00 22.60 0.47
CA ALA A 338 4.98 23.65 0.72
C ALA A 338 5.84 23.94 -0.52
N PHE A 339 6.19 25.21 -0.69
CA PHE A 339 6.97 25.72 -1.82
C PHE A 339 8.26 26.37 -1.33
N TYR A 340 9.38 26.04 -1.98
CA TYR A 340 10.72 26.45 -1.56
C TYR A 340 11.54 27.03 -2.71
N ILE A 341 12.40 27.99 -2.38
CA ILE A 341 13.50 28.44 -3.23
C ILE A 341 14.78 28.38 -2.41
N ASN A 342 15.81 27.70 -2.90
CA ASN A 342 17.07 27.49 -2.17
C ASN A 342 16.86 26.95 -0.73
N ASN A 343 15.92 26.00 -0.57
CA ASN A 343 15.49 25.41 0.71
C ASN A 343 14.84 26.40 1.70
N GLU A 344 14.53 27.62 1.28
CA GLU A 344 13.78 28.58 2.08
C GLU A 344 12.31 28.57 1.67
N LEU A 345 11.42 28.47 2.67
CA LEU A 345 9.98 28.45 2.47
C LEU A 345 9.48 29.79 1.89
N VAL A 346 8.77 29.72 0.76
CA VAL A 346 8.19 30.89 0.08
C VAL A 346 6.67 30.88 0.06
N GLY A 347 6.03 29.75 0.33
CA GLY A 347 4.58 29.66 0.44
C GLY A 347 4.11 28.28 0.87
N THR A 348 2.88 28.22 1.36
CA THR A 348 2.19 26.99 1.75
C THR A 348 0.73 27.06 1.31
N THR A 349 0.15 25.92 0.98
CA THR A 349 -1.29 25.73 0.73
C THR A 349 -1.68 24.32 1.18
N LYS A 350 -2.88 23.88 0.83
CA LYS A 350 -3.37 22.53 1.06
C LYS A 350 -4.12 22.00 -0.15
N THR A 351 -4.41 20.71 -0.17
CA THR A 351 -5.36 20.12 -1.13
C THR A 351 -6.79 20.58 -0.84
N ASP A 352 -7.47 21.09 -1.86
CA ASP A 352 -8.86 21.60 -1.77
C ASP A 352 -9.90 20.47 -1.61
N GLU A 353 -9.55 19.26 -2.04
CA GLU A 353 -10.39 18.06 -2.00
C GLU A 353 -9.54 16.80 -1.75
N GLU A 354 -10.21 15.68 -1.47
CA GLU A 354 -9.58 14.38 -1.31
C GLU A 354 -9.12 13.83 -2.68
N VAL A 355 -7.94 13.21 -2.72
CA VAL A 355 -7.41 12.57 -3.94
C VAL A 355 -7.59 11.06 -3.82
N ALA A 356 -8.65 10.56 -4.45
CA ALA A 356 -8.94 9.13 -4.54
C ALA A 356 -7.79 8.34 -5.18
N GLU A 357 -7.78 7.04 -4.92
CA GLU A 357 -6.82 6.10 -5.49
C GLU A 357 -6.86 6.13 -7.03
N GLY A 358 -5.69 6.04 -7.64
CA GLY A 358 -5.53 6.13 -9.09
C GLY A 358 -5.80 7.52 -9.69
N SER A 359 -6.17 8.52 -8.88
CA SER A 359 -6.65 9.82 -9.35
C SER A 359 -5.66 10.97 -9.10
N GLN A 360 -5.97 12.15 -9.63
CA GLN A 360 -5.20 13.38 -9.42
C GLN A 360 -6.13 14.61 -9.36
N ILE A 361 -5.67 15.66 -8.69
CA ILE A 361 -6.31 16.98 -8.65
C ILE A 361 -5.34 18.05 -9.12
N SER A 362 -5.85 19.15 -9.67
CA SER A 362 -5.03 20.29 -10.13
C SER A 362 -5.47 21.57 -9.42
N GLN A 363 -4.50 22.36 -9.00
CA GLN A 363 -4.71 23.56 -8.19
C GLN A 363 -3.73 24.68 -8.60
N THR A 364 -3.98 25.88 -8.11
CA THR A 364 -3.16 27.06 -8.37
C THR A 364 -2.81 27.77 -7.07
N ILE A 365 -1.56 28.23 -6.94
CA ILE A 365 -1.12 29.13 -5.88
C ILE A 365 -0.45 30.38 -6.47
N THR A 366 -0.69 31.55 -5.88
CA THR A 366 0.07 32.77 -6.17
C THR A 366 1.16 32.95 -5.12
N LEU A 367 2.42 33.02 -5.57
CA LEU A 367 3.60 33.22 -4.74
C LEU A 367 4.18 34.63 -4.93
N ASP A 368 4.44 35.33 -3.83
CA ASP A 368 5.20 36.59 -3.83
C ASP A 368 6.69 36.28 -3.65
N ILE A 369 7.51 36.53 -4.69
CA ILE A 369 8.92 36.12 -4.70
C ILE A 369 9.84 37.21 -4.11
N PRO A 370 10.52 36.96 -2.98
CA PRO A 370 11.48 37.89 -2.40
C PRO A 370 12.59 38.30 -3.38
N LYS A 371 13.01 39.57 -3.36
CA LYS A 371 14.06 40.10 -4.27
C LYS A 371 15.39 39.35 -4.17
N LYS A 372 15.73 38.79 -3.01
CA LYS A 372 16.98 38.06 -2.77
C LYS A 372 17.19 36.82 -3.65
N PHE A 373 16.14 36.27 -4.25
CA PHE A 373 16.23 35.12 -5.14
C PHE A 373 16.54 35.49 -6.60
N GLY A 374 16.76 36.77 -6.91
CA GLY A 374 17.00 37.23 -8.28
C GLY A 374 15.76 37.07 -9.17
N TYR A 375 15.96 36.95 -10.48
CA TYR A 375 14.86 36.78 -11.45
C TYR A 375 14.82 35.41 -12.13
N ARG A 376 15.82 34.57 -11.88
CA ARG A 376 15.88 33.16 -12.27
C ARG A 376 16.15 32.32 -11.04
N PHE A 377 15.36 31.29 -10.82
CA PHE A 377 15.52 30.40 -9.67
C PHE A 377 14.80 29.07 -9.92
N ASP A 378 15.19 28.07 -9.14
CA ASP A 378 14.45 26.81 -9.10
C ASP A 378 13.41 26.87 -7.99
N LEU A 379 12.16 26.58 -8.35
CA LEU A 379 11.07 26.38 -7.40
C LEU A 379 10.93 24.88 -7.16
N VAL A 380 11.00 24.49 -5.89
CA VAL A 380 10.69 23.14 -5.44
C VAL A 380 9.36 23.19 -4.71
N ALA A 381 8.52 22.19 -4.93
CA ALA A 381 7.29 22.04 -4.19
C ALA A 381 7.23 20.61 -3.64
N ASN A 382 6.73 20.46 -2.41
CA ASN A 382 6.52 19.18 -1.74
C ASN A 382 5.05 19.07 -1.32
N VAL A 383 4.39 17.96 -1.68
CA VAL A 383 3.10 17.57 -1.06
C VAL A 383 3.38 16.84 0.25
N ASP A 384 2.41 16.88 1.15
CA ASP A 384 2.54 16.41 2.52
C ASP A 384 3.65 17.12 3.32
N ASP A 385 3.78 18.44 3.14
CA ASP A 385 4.81 19.23 3.82
C ASP A 385 4.23 20.51 4.41
N THR A 386 4.39 20.69 5.72
CA THR A 386 3.93 21.88 6.46
C THR A 386 4.89 23.07 6.39
N GLY A 387 5.98 22.96 5.62
CA GLY A 387 7.04 23.96 5.54
C GLY A 387 8.32 23.57 6.30
N ASN A 388 8.44 22.31 6.72
CA ASN A 388 9.54 21.78 7.51
C ASN A 388 10.29 20.63 6.83
N GLN A 389 9.91 20.28 5.59
CA GLN A 389 10.50 19.19 4.79
C GLN A 389 10.32 17.82 5.44
N LYS A 390 9.22 17.61 6.17
CA LYS A 390 8.85 16.34 6.77
C LYS A 390 7.39 16.03 6.48
N GLY A 391 7.16 14.81 5.98
CA GLY A 391 5.85 14.18 5.85
C GLY A 391 5.10 14.13 7.18
N ILE A 392 3.77 14.26 7.13
CA ILE A 392 2.85 14.04 8.24
C ILE A 392 1.84 12.93 7.96
N VAL A 393 1.65 12.55 6.69
CA VAL A 393 0.87 11.40 6.25
C VAL A 393 1.87 10.29 5.93
N PHE A 394 1.62 9.09 6.43
CA PHE A 394 2.42 7.94 6.01
C PHE A 394 2.00 7.52 4.61
N GLU A 395 2.99 7.33 3.75
CA GLU A 395 2.78 7.00 2.35
C GLU A 395 3.48 5.70 1.94
N ILE A 396 3.09 5.15 0.79
CA ILE A 396 3.78 3.98 0.23
C ILE A 396 5.25 4.32 -0.09
N ASP A 397 5.51 5.52 -0.60
CA ASP A 397 6.85 5.98 -0.97
C ASP A 397 7.05 7.47 -0.64
N GLU A 398 7.59 7.70 0.56
CA GLU A 398 7.92 9.03 1.11
C GLU A 398 8.97 9.83 0.31
N GLU A 399 9.59 9.23 -0.71
CA GLU A 399 10.64 9.87 -1.51
C GLU A 399 10.11 10.50 -2.81
N ASN A 400 8.82 10.39 -3.11
CA ASN A 400 8.23 10.80 -4.39
C ASN A 400 7.32 12.05 -4.34
N ASN A 401 7.24 12.71 -3.19
CA ASN A 401 6.38 13.87 -2.92
C ASN A 401 6.84 15.19 -3.54
N SER A 402 8.05 15.23 -4.12
CA SER A 402 8.70 16.48 -4.55
C SER A 402 8.71 16.67 -6.06
N SER A 403 8.47 17.91 -6.49
CA SER A 403 8.62 18.33 -7.88
C SER A 403 9.38 19.66 -7.96
N LYS A 404 10.11 19.85 -9.06
CA LYS A 404 10.98 20.99 -9.30
C LYS A 404 10.75 21.59 -10.68
N THR A 405 10.70 22.91 -10.76
CA THR A 405 10.64 23.65 -12.04
C THR A 405 11.54 24.89 -12.02
N HIS A 406 11.98 25.33 -13.20
CA HIS A 406 12.79 26.53 -13.34
C HIS A 406 11.92 27.73 -13.71
N ILE A 407 11.99 28.79 -12.90
CA ILE A 407 11.20 30.01 -13.11
C ILE A 407 12.11 31.14 -13.58
N ASP A 408 11.73 31.75 -14.71
CA ASP A 408 12.30 33.00 -15.20
C ASP A 408 11.23 34.10 -15.19
N LEU A 409 11.39 35.09 -14.31
CA LEU A 409 10.50 36.25 -14.17
C LEU A 409 10.60 37.23 -15.35
N THR A 410 11.57 37.08 -16.24
CA THR A 410 11.74 37.93 -17.43
C THR A 410 11.05 37.36 -18.67
N ARG A 411 10.62 36.08 -18.63
CA ARG A 411 10.06 35.34 -19.77
C ARG A 411 8.94 36.10 -20.50
N ASN A 412 8.04 36.73 -19.75
CA ASN A 412 6.90 37.48 -20.30
C ASN A 412 7.08 39.00 -20.22
N CYS A 413 8.32 39.49 -20.04
CA CYS A 413 8.63 40.91 -19.82
C CYS A 413 9.55 41.48 -20.90
N PRO A 414 8.98 41.93 -22.04
CA PRO A 414 9.76 42.51 -23.11
C PRO A 414 10.46 43.79 -22.64
N ILE A 415 11.74 43.92 -22.99
CA ILE A 415 12.47 45.17 -22.74
C ILE A 415 11.82 46.29 -23.56
N GLN A 416 11.56 47.43 -22.91
CA GLN A 416 10.97 48.60 -23.54
C GLN A 416 11.77 49.03 -24.79
N LYS A 417 11.06 49.30 -25.88
CA LYS A 417 11.65 49.80 -27.13
C LYS A 417 11.56 51.32 -27.28
N GLY A 418 10.87 51.99 -26.37
CA GLY A 418 10.68 53.44 -26.40
C GLY A 418 10.56 54.03 -25.00
N VAL A 419 11.06 55.26 -24.85
CA VAL A 419 10.94 56.09 -23.65
C VAL A 419 10.39 57.45 -24.07
N SER A 420 9.33 57.91 -23.41
CA SER A 420 8.68 59.21 -23.60
C SER A 420 8.61 59.92 -22.26
N ALA A 421 9.68 60.63 -21.90
CA ALA A 421 9.76 61.36 -20.62
C ALA A 421 8.92 62.65 -20.63
N ASN A 422 7.61 62.54 -20.80
CA ASN A 422 6.64 63.64 -20.77
C ASN A 422 5.94 63.77 -19.39
N PHE A 423 6.26 62.88 -18.44
CA PHE A 423 5.73 62.81 -17.09
C PHE A 423 4.22 62.53 -17.05
N ASP A 424 3.69 61.79 -18.03
CA ASP A 424 2.30 61.33 -18.06
C ASP A 424 2.07 60.02 -17.29
N GLY A 425 3.14 59.42 -16.75
CA GLY A 425 3.14 58.17 -16.01
C GLY A 425 3.41 56.94 -16.87
N ALA A 426 3.50 57.07 -18.20
CA ALA A 426 3.71 55.97 -19.14
C ALA A 426 5.05 56.12 -19.90
N ASN A 427 5.89 55.08 -19.82
CA ASN A 427 7.21 55.04 -20.48
C ASN A 427 8.11 56.25 -20.15
N ASP A 428 7.96 56.86 -18.98
CA ASP A 428 8.72 58.04 -18.57
C ASP A 428 10.22 57.77 -18.39
N GLY A 429 10.58 56.53 -18.10
CA GLY A 429 11.95 56.07 -17.96
C GLY A 429 12.13 54.66 -18.51
N PHE A 430 13.37 54.31 -18.79
CA PHE A 430 13.73 52.99 -19.28
C PHE A 430 13.73 51.98 -18.14
N ASP A 431 12.61 51.27 -17.94
CA ASP A 431 12.40 50.33 -16.85
C ASP A 431 13.02 48.96 -17.13
N LEU A 432 14.04 48.64 -16.35
CA LEU A 432 14.74 47.36 -16.31
C LEU A 432 14.69 46.71 -14.92
N SER A 433 13.77 47.15 -14.06
CA SER A 433 13.69 46.73 -12.64
C SER A 433 13.52 45.22 -12.44
N VAL A 434 13.03 44.49 -13.44
CA VAL A 434 12.89 43.01 -13.39
C VAL A 434 14.24 42.28 -13.49
N TYR A 435 15.26 42.89 -14.11
CA TYR A 435 16.53 42.21 -14.45
C TYR A 435 17.60 42.25 -13.35
N ASP A 436 17.35 42.92 -12.22
CA ASP A 436 18.30 43.08 -11.10
C ASP A 436 19.76 43.29 -11.55
N LEU A 437 19.96 44.32 -12.37
CA LEU A 437 21.19 44.49 -13.12
C LEU A 437 22.38 44.96 -12.27
N ASN A 438 23.56 44.43 -12.62
CA ASN A 438 24.85 44.80 -12.06
C ASN A 438 25.37 46.13 -12.62
N GLN A 439 25.11 46.38 -13.90
CA GLN A 439 25.55 47.58 -14.62
C GLN A 439 24.69 47.80 -15.86
N LEU A 440 24.39 49.06 -16.16
CA LEU A 440 23.81 49.52 -17.41
C LEU A 440 24.74 50.56 -18.04
N LYS A 441 24.92 50.47 -19.36
CA LYS A 441 25.54 51.49 -20.20
C LYS A 441 24.65 51.79 -21.39
N ILE A 442 24.51 53.06 -21.73
CA ILE A 442 23.75 53.54 -22.88
C ILE A 442 24.67 54.36 -23.77
N TYR A 443 24.59 54.10 -25.06
CA TYR A 443 25.42 54.66 -26.11
C TYR A 443 24.56 55.42 -27.13
N ASN A 444 25.08 56.51 -27.66
CA ASN A 444 24.48 57.17 -28.82
C ASN A 444 24.78 56.40 -30.12
N ARG A 445 24.20 56.85 -31.24
CA ARG A 445 24.42 56.28 -32.58
C ARG A 445 25.86 56.27 -33.09
N TYR A 446 26.76 57.00 -32.44
CA TYR A 446 28.19 57.03 -32.77
C TYR A 446 29.02 56.11 -31.87
N GLY A 447 28.37 55.32 -31.00
CA GLY A 447 29.05 54.42 -30.06
C GLY A 447 29.65 55.12 -28.84
N SER A 448 29.36 56.42 -28.63
CA SER A 448 29.82 57.13 -27.43
C SER A 448 28.88 56.84 -26.26
N GLU A 449 29.45 56.47 -25.10
CA GLU A 449 28.70 56.31 -23.85
C GLU A 449 28.09 57.65 -23.44
N VAL A 450 26.78 57.68 -23.23
CA VAL A 450 26.03 58.86 -22.81
C VAL A 450 25.50 58.75 -21.39
N PHE A 451 25.27 57.54 -20.91
CA PHE A 451 24.76 57.26 -19.58
C PHE A 451 25.28 55.91 -19.09
N SER A 452 25.56 55.82 -17.80
CA SER A 452 25.85 54.56 -17.13
C SER A 452 25.33 54.57 -15.70
N TYR A 453 24.96 53.39 -15.22
CA TYR A 453 24.46 53.18 -13.86
C TYR A 453 24.92 51.82 -13.35
N GLY A 454 25.21 51.71 -12.05
CA GLY A 454 25.65 50.47 -11.41
C GLY A 454 24.49 49.63 -10.88
N LYS A 455 24.74 48.89 -9.81
CA LYS A 455 23.71 48.16 -9.06
C LYS A 455 22.59 49.10 -8.59
N GLY A 456 21.35 48.60 -8.64
CA GLY A 456 20.16 49.33 -8.17
C GLY A 456 19.48 50.20 -9.23
N TYR A 457 19.87 50.07 -10.51
CA TYR A 457 19.08 50.68 -11.58
C TYR A 457 17.68 50.03 -11.63
N THR A 458 16.66 50.86 -11.77
CA THR A 458 15.29 50.45 -12.04
C THR A 458 14.81 51.15 -13.31
N ASN A 459 14.71 52.48 -13.28
CA ASN A 459 14.16 53.31 -14.36
C ASN A 459 14.75 54.73 -14.39
N GLN A 460 15.97 54.92 -13.89
CA GLN A 460 16.58 56.24 -13.70
C GLN A 460 16.87 56.97 -15.03
N TRP A 461 17.02 56.25 -16.14
CA TRP A 461 17.25 56.90 -17.44
C TRP A 461 15.94 57.35 -18.07
N VAL A 462 15.76 58.67 -18.12
CA VAL A 462 14.62 59.38 -18.71
C VAL A 462 15.05 60.20 -19.94
N GLY A 463 16.17 59.82 -20.57
CA GLY A 463 16.73 60.52 -21.74
C GLY A 463 17.72 61.64 -21.42
N GLN A 464 18.49 61.51 -20.33
CA GLN A 464 19.58 62.40 -19.93
C GLN A 464 20.96 61.75 -20.13
N ASN A 465 22.00 62.58 -20.24
CA ASN A 465 23.39 62.12 -20.18
C ASN A 465 23.95 62.13 -18.74
N MET A 466 25.20 61.70 -18.54
CA MET A 466 25.89 61.69 -17.23
C MET A 466 25.99 63.05 -16.53
N ASN A 467 25.82 64.16 -17.25
CA ASN A 467 25.80 65.52 -16.70
C ASN A 467 24.38 66.05 -16.49
N ASN A 468 23.38 65.17 -16.45
CA ASN A 468 21.95 65.50 -16.40
C ASN A 468 21.45 66.40 -17.54
N LYS A 469 22.18 66.47 -18.66
CA LYS A 469 21.73 67.21 -19.84
C LYS A 469 20.85 66.33 -20.69
N ALA A 470 19.74 66.90 -21.14
CA ALA A 470 18.75 66.20 -21.94
C ALA A 470 19.34 65.80 -23.31
N LEU A 471 19.18 64.55 -23.70
CA LEU A 471 19.66 63.98 -24.95
C LEU A 471 18.68 64.25 -26.11
N PRO A 472 19.13 64.37 -27.37
CA PRO A 472 18.22 64.54 -28.50
C PRO A 472 17.36 63.29 -28.74
N THR A 473 16.18 63.48 -29.35
CA THR A 473 15.33 62.39 -29.86
C THR A 473 16.14 61.48 -30.78
N GLY A 474 16.01 60.16 -30.62
CA GLY A 474 16.69 59.19 -31.47
C GLY A 474 16.89 57.83 -30.81
N THR A 475 17.50 56.92 -31.56
CA THR A 475 17.86 55.58 -31.09
C THR A 475 19.12 55.62 -30.24
N TYR A 476 19.05 55.02 -29.06
CA TYR A 476 20.17 54.75 -28.17
C TYR A 476 20.35 53.24 -28.05
N TYR A 477 21.60 52.81 -27.92
CA TYR A 477 21.94 51.41 -27.75
C TYR A 477 22.27 51.17 -26.29
N TYR A 478 21.78 50.08 -25.70
CA TYR A 478 22.11 49.74 -24.32
C TYR A 478 22.90 48.44 -24.28
N VAL A 479 23.72 48.32 -23.25
CA VAL A 479 24.31 47.08 -22.78
C VAL A 479 24.13 47.05 -21.27
N PHE A 480 23.50 46.02 -20.73
CA PHE A 480 23.45 45.79 -19.30
C PHE A 480 23.86 44.37 -18.96
N THR A 481 24.40 44.20 -17.77
CA THR A 481 24.87 42.91 -17.25
C THR A 481 24.06 42.55 -16.02
N THR A 482 23.66 41.29 -15.89
CA THR A 482 23.06 40.71 -14.70
C THR A 482 24.01 39.66 -14.10
N ASP A 483 23.57 38.92 -13.08
CA ASP A 483 24.34 37.77 -12.58
C ASP A 483 24.31 36.57 -13.55
N TYR A 484 23.42 36.57 -14.53
CA TYR A 484 23.21 35.43 -15.44
C TYR A 484 23.70 35.71 -16.86
N GLU A 485 23.60 36.95 -17.34
CA GLU A 485 23.83 37.27 -18.75
C GLU A 485 24.22 38.73 -19.00
N THR A 486 24.68 38.99 -20.22
CA THR A 486 24.87 40.34 -20.76
C THR A 486 23.88 40.54 -21.90
N ILE A 487 23.01 41.53 -21.77
CA ILE A 487 21.98 41.85 -22.76
C ILE A 487 22.31 43.18 -23.42
N SER A 488 22.18 43.22 -24.74
CA SER A 488 22.33 44.44 -25.52
C SER A 488 21.15 44.63 -26.46
N GLY A 489 20.80 45.88 -26.75
CA GLY A 489 19.70 46.20 -27.64
C GLY A 489 19.62 47.68 -27.93
N TYR A 490 18.42 48.14 -28.27
CA TYR A 490 18.15 49.55 -28.53
C TYR A 490 16.88 50.01 -27.82
N VAL A 491 16.83 51.30 -27.53
CA VAL A 491 15.66 52.01 -27.02
C VAL A 491 15.55 53.35 -27.75
N TYR A 492 14.35 53.72 -28.17
CA TYR A 492 14.09 54.98 -28.87
C TYR A 492 13.63 56.05 -27.88
N LEU A 493 14.41 57.13 -27.75
CA LEU A 493 14.01 58.27 -26.93
C LEU A 493 13.12 59.21 -27.74
N ILE A 494 11.89 59.41 -27.29
CA ILE A 494 10.91 60.33 -27.84
C ILE A 494 10.88 61.57 -26.96
N LYS A 495 11.02 62.74 -27.58
CA LYS A 495 10.63 64.01 -26.97
C LYS A 495 9.50 64.59 -27.77
N GLU A 496 8.42 64.94 -27.08
CA GLU A 496 7.39 65.79 -27.68
C GLU A 496 8.03 67.10 -28.13
N VAL A 497 7.84 67.43 -29.40
CA VAL A 497 8.08 68.78 -29.88
C VAL A 497 6.88 69.59 -29.39
N ARG A 498 7.08 70.41 -28.36
CA ARG A 498 6.09 71.42 -27.95
C ARG A 498 6.01 72.54 -28.96
#